data_AF-A0AAV5TAG7-F1
#
_entry.id   AF-A0AAV5TAG7-F1
#
_cell.length_a   1.000
_cell.length_b   1.000
_cell.length_c   1.000
_cell.angle_alpha   90.00
_cell.angle_beta   90.00
_cell.angle_gamma   90.00
#
_symmetry.space_group_name_H-M   'P 1'
#
loop_
_entity.id
_entity.type
_entity.pdbx_description
1 polymer ?
#
loop_
_entity_poly.entity_id
_entity_poly.type
_entity_poly.pdbx_seq_one_letter_code
_entity_poly.pdbx_strand_id
1 'polypeptide(L)'
;IRVRDRLKYPMKIQGFKFSPTYKNWIITDLIYTIEWLKTFAFFQRLTEAEKTIHVKSVSRMVALFTAAFWSDDERGSEVTVMPDGMILIQGELPREAKMDRAPFTSRSFNAFVHYVWINMSTCCSRESWLVNRVSIRREARERARLR
;
A
#
# COMPACT_ATOMS: atom_id res chain seq x y z
N ILE A 1 7.66 3.99 -19.13
CA ILE A 1 6.44 4.83 -19.02
C ILE A 1 5.64 4.29 -17.85
N ARG A 2 5.54 5.03 -16.74
CA ARG A 2 4.82 4.58 -15.54
C ARG A 2 3.32 4.60 -15.84
N VAL A 3 2.54 3.71 -15.22
CA VAL A 3 1.07 3.74 -15.36
C VAL A 3 0.48 5.10 -14.96
N ARG A 4 1.13 5.77 -13.99
CA ARG A 4 0.84 7.14 -13.53
C ARG A 4 0.95 8.20 -14.62
N ASP A 5 1.82 8.00 -15.62
CA ASP A 5 2.07 8.98 -16.69
C ASP A 5 0.97 8.92 -17.79
N ARG A 6 0.13 7.87 -17.79
CA ARG A 6 -0.89 7.62 -18.83
C ARG A 6 -2.29 8.09 -18.44
N LEU A 7 -2.54 8.36 -17.17
CA LEU A 7 -3.83 8.79 -16.67
C LEU A 7 -3.78 10.30 -16.41
N LYS A 8 -4.54 11.07 -17.19
CA LYS A 8 -4.72 12.50 -16.94
C LYS A 8 -5.33 12.65 -15.54
N TYR A 9 -4.63 13.32 -14.64
CA TYR A 9 -5.19 13.73 -13.35
C TYR A 9 -6.52 14.44 -13.62
N PRO A 10 -7.64 14.07 -12.97
CA PRO A 10 -8.86 14.84 -13.11
C PRO A 10 -8.55 16.27 -12.66
N MET A 11 -8.68 17.20 -13.59
CA MET A 11 -8.52 18.63 -13.30
C MET A 11 -9.40 18.98 -12.10
N LYS A 12 -8.83 19.75 -11.17
CA LYS A 12 -9.47 20.21 -9.93
C LYS A 12 -10.95 20.50 -10.16
N ILE A 13 -11.84 19.72 -9.55
CA ILE A 13 -13.27 20.04 -9.52
C ILE A 13 -13.40 21.36 -8.76
N GLN A 14 -13.61 22.45 -9.50
CA GLN A 14 -13.80 23.77 -8.94
C GLN A 14 -15.09 23.75 -8.09
N GLY A 15 -14.96 23.82 -6.77
CA GLY A 15 -16.10 23.87 -5.85
C GLY A 15 -15.94 23.06 -4.57
N PHE A 16 -15.12 22.00 -4.55
CA PHE A 16 -14.80 21.28 -3.32
C PHE A 16 -13.63 21.95 -2.59
N LYS A 17 -13.93 22.81 -1.62
CA LYS A 17 -12.96 23.26 -0.63
C LYS A 17 -12.73 22.15 0.39
N PHE A 18 -11.90 21.16 0.03
CA PHE A 18 -11.28 20.33 1.07
C PHE A 18 -10.46 21.25 1.97
N SER A 19 -10.52 21.02 3.30
CA SER A 19 -9.60 21.70 4.22
C SER A 19 -8.17 21.57 3.67
N PRO A 20 -7.34 22.62 3.67
CA PRO A 20 -5.98 22.59 3.10
C PRO A 20 -5.07 21.52 3.75
N THR A 21 -5.53 20.86 4.81
CA THR A 21 -4.92 19.70 5.43
C THR A 21 -5.15 18.37 4.70
N TYR A 22 -6.08 18.26 3.75
CA TYR A 22 -6.32 17.00 3.04
C TYR A 22 -5.45 16.91 1.78
N LYS A 23 -4.40 16.08 1.86
CA LYS A 23 -3.43 15.89 0.78
C LYS A 23 -4.06 15.13 -0.38
N ASN A 24 -4.37 15.84 -1.46
CA ASN A 24 -5.00 15.28 -2.67
C ASN A 24 -4.28 14.03 -3.22
N TRP A 25 -2.95 13.98 -3.10
CA TRP A 25 -2.17 12.86 -3.62
C TRP A 25 -2.43 11.53 -2.87
N ILE A 26 -2.82 11.57 -1.58
CA ILE A 26 -3.14 10.36 -0.82
C ILE A 26 -4.41 9.70 -1.37
N ILE A 27 -5.42 10.51 -1.70
CA ILE A 27 -6.66 10.02 -2.33
C ILE A 27 -6.32 9.39 -3.68
N THR A 28 -5.52 10.09 -4.49
CA THR A 28 -5.15 9.61 -5.81
C THR A 28 -4.35 8.31 -5.73
N ASP A 29 -3.41 8.20 -4.81
CA ASP A 29 -2.63 6.98 -4.60
C ASP A 29 -3.52 5.82 -4.10
N LEU A 30 -4.52 6.10 -3.25
CA LEU A 30 -5.53 5.13 -2.84
C LEU A 30 -6.38 4.64 -4.01
N ILE A 31 -6.91 5.56 -4.84
CA ILE A 31 -7.69 5.22 -6.03
C ILE A 31 -6.86 4.35 -6.97
N TYR A 32 -5.62 4.73 -7.26
CA TYR A 32 -4.74 3.94 -8.11
C TYR A 32 -4.41 2.57 -7.50
N THR A 33 -4.20 2.50 -6.19
CA THR A 33 -3.98 1.23 -5.50
C THR A 33 -5.19 0.31 -5.66
N ILE A 34 -6.41 0.84 -5.52
CA ILE A 34 -7.65 0.06 -5.71
C ILE A 34 -7.79 -0.41 -7.16
N GLU A 35 -7.60 0.48 -8.14
CA GLU A 35 -7.69 0.13 -9.57
C GLU A 35 -6.63 -0.91 -9.95
N TRP A 36 -5.41 -0.80 -9.41
CA TRP A 36 -4.37 -1.80 -9.58
C TRP A 36 -4.75 -3.13 -8.95
N LEU A 37 -5.29 -3.13 -7.73
CA LEU A 37 -5.73 -4.35 -7.04
C LEU A 37 -6.85 -5.09 -7.80
N LYS A 38 -7.77 -4.37 -8.44
CA LYS A 38 -8.85 -4.95 -9.26
C LYS A 38 -8.35 -5.77 -10.46
N THR A 39 -7.13 -5.51 -10.93
CA THR A 39 -6.53 -6.26 -12.06
C THR A 39 -6.15 -7.69 -11.68
N PHE A 40 -6.04 -8.01 -10.39
CA PHE A 40 -5.68 -9.35 -9.95
C PHE A 40 -6.89 -10.28 -9.84
N ALA A 41 -6.80 -11.45 -10.46
CA ALA A 41 -7.87 -12.46 -10.45
C ALA A 41 -8.22 -12.97 -9.03
N PHE A 42 -7.24 -13.04 -8.11
CA PHE A 42 -7.50 -13.45 -6.73
C PHE A 42 -8.32 -12.39 -5.97
N PHE A 43 -8.08 -11.10 -6.23
CA PHE A 43 -8.76 -10.02 -5.54
C PHE A 43 -10.26 -10.03 -5.83
N GLN A 44 -10.66 -10.45 -7.03
CA GLN A 44 -12.06 -10.60 -7.41
C GLN A 44 -12.78 -11.68 -6.60
N ARG A 45 -12.06 -12.74 -6.17
CA ARG A 45 -12.59 -13.88 -5.39
C ARG A 45 -12.74 -13.60 -3.90
N LEU A 46 -12.10 -12.56 -3.38
CA LEU A 46 -12.18 -12.17 -1.97
C LEU A 46 -13.56 -11.61 -1.60
N THR A 47 -13.96 -11.83 -0.35
CA THR A 47 -15.14 -11.17 0.24
C THR A 47 -14.91 -9.66 0.39
N GLU A 48 -15.97 -8.86 0.50
CA GLU A 48 -15.83 -7.40 0.65
C GLU A 48 -15.05 -6.99 1.91
N ALA A 49 -15.20 -7.76 2.99
CA ALA A 49 -14.46 -7.55 4.23
C ALA A 49 -12.94 -7.76 4.02
N GLU A 50 -12.56 -8.85 3.35
CA GLU A 50 -11.15 -9.16 3.02
C GLU A 50 -10.56 -8.16 2.04
N LYS A 51 -11.32 -7.75 1.01
CA LYS A 51 -10.94 -6.68 0.08
C LYS A 51 -10.60 -5.39 0.81
N THR A 52 -11.42 -5.01 1.79
CA THR A 52 -11.20 -3.81 2.60
C THR A 52 -9.91 -3.88 3.41
N ILE A 53 -9.63 -5.03 4.04
CA ILE A 53 -8.40 -5.26 4.82
C ILE A 53 -7.17 -5.21 3.90
N HIS A 54 -7.25 -5.84 2.73
CA HIS A 54 -6.17 -5.84 1.74
C HIS A 54 -5.90 -4.44 1.20
N VAL A 55 -6.93 -3.71 0.77
CA VAL A 55 -6.78 -2.33 0.27
C VAL A 55 -6.14 -1.44 1.33
N LYS A 56 -6.57 -1.52 2.59
CA LYS A 56 -5.98 -0.74 3.70
C LYS A 56 -4.51 -1.08 3.95
N SER A 57 -4.15 -2.36 3.87
CA SER A 57 -2.77 -2.81 4.13
C SER A 57 -1.83 -2.40 3.00
N VAL A 58 -2.26 -2.61 1.75
CA VAL A 58 -1.47 -2.29 0.55
C VAL A 58 -1.33 -0.78 0.38
N SER A 59 -2.40 0.00 0.55
CA SER A 59 -2.34 1.47 0.44
C SER A 59 -1.39 2.10 1.44
N ARG A 60 -1.32 1.59 2.69
CA ARG A 60 -0.34 2.04 3.68
C ARG A 60 1.09 1.80 3.23
N MET A 61 1.38 0.62 2.66
CA MET A 61 2.71 0.35 2.12
C MET A 61 3.00 1.30 0.95
N VAL A 62 2.14 1.35 -0.07
CA VAL A 62 2.36 2.18 -1.26
C VAL A 62 2.58 3.67 -0.91
N ALA A 63 1.84 4.20 0.07
CA ALA A 63 2.02 5.57 0.55
C ALA A 63 3.40 5.78 1.20
N LEU A 64 3.84 4.86 2.06
CA LEU A 64 5.17 4.92 2.69
C LEU A 64 6.29 4.83 1.65
N PHE A 65 6.16 3.96 0.66
CA PHE A 65 7.16 3.82 -0.41
C PHE A 65 7.18 5.01 -1.34
N THR A 66 6.02 5.58 -1.63
CA THR A 66 5.93 6.80 -2.40
C THR A 66 6.65 7.93 -1.65
N ALA A 67 6.41 8.10 -0.34
CA ALA A 67 7.15 9.06 0.47
C ALA A 67 8.67 8.78 0.49
N ALA A 68 9.08 7.52 0.70
CA ALA A 68 10.49 7.14 0.72
C ALA A 68 11.19 7.41 -0.63
N PHE A 69 10.54 7.08 -1.74
CA PHE A 69 11.05 7.33 -3.09
C PHE A 69 11.30 8.82 -3.34
N TRP A 70 10.32 9.68 -3.04
CA TRP A 70 10.47 11.12 -3.20
C TRP A 70 11.50 11.72 -2.24
N SER A 71 11.62 11.17 -1.05
CA SER A 71 12.64 11.57 -0.08
C SER A 71 14.06 11.26 -0.56
N ASP A 72 14.24 10.10 -1.20
CA ASP A 72 15.51 9.69 -1.78
C ASP A 72 15.88 10.52 -3.01
N ASP A 73 14.93 10.69 -3.94
CA ASP A 73 15.13 11.38 -5.22
C ASP A 73 15.45 12.87 -5.03
N GLU A 74 14.73 13.57 -4.14
CA GLU A 74 14.87 15.03 -3.97
C GLU A 74 15.98 15.41 -2.97
N ARG A 75 16.21 14.59 -1.94
CA ARG A 75 17.01 14.97 -0.75
C ARG A 75 17.91 13.86 -0.23
N GLY A 76 18.14 12.78 -1.00
CA GLY A 76 19.01 11.69 -0.57
C GLY A 76 18.60 11.04 0.75
N SER A 77 17.29 11.01 1.04
CA SER A 77 16.71 10.45 2.26
C SER A 77 17.07 11.19 3.57
N GLU A 78 17.51 12.46 3.49
CA GLU A 78 17.79 13.28 4.67
C GLU A 78 16.52 13.72 5.43
N VAL A 79 15.46 13.98 4.69
CA VAL A 79 14.16 14.44 5.20
C VAL A 79 13.04 13.72 4.47
N THR A 80 11.91 13.54 5.13
CA THR A 80 10.74 12.95 4.46
C THR A 80 10.07 14.00 3.59
N VAL A 81 10.26 13.86 2.28
CA VAL A 81 9.63 14.67 1.24
C VAL A 81 8.37 13.96 0.75
N MET A 82 7.27 14.67 0.75
CA MET A 82 5.99 14.19 0.26
C MET A 82 5.84 14.55 -1.24
N PRO A 83 5.01 13.84 -2.02
CA PRO A 83 4.82 14.10 -3.46
C PRO A 83 4.30 15.49 -3.82
N ASP A 84 3.71 16.20 -2.86
CA ASP A 84 3.27 17.60 -2.97
C ASP A 84 4.42 18.60 -2.74
N GLY A 85 5.65 18.11 -2.49
CA GLY A 85 6.81 18.92 -2.13
C GLY A 85 6.84 19.33 -0.65
N MET A 86 5.85 18.93 0.16
CA MET A 86 5.88 19.23 1.59
C MET A 86 6.94 18.40 2.30
N ILE A 87 7.74 19.06 3.13
CA ILE A 87 8.70 18.42 4.03
C ILE A 87 8.00 18.26 5.38
N LEU A 88 7.92 17.03 5.89
CA LEU A 88 7.19 16.75 7.16
C LEU A 88 7.87 17.28 8.42
N ILE A 89 9.10 17.78 8.31
CA ILE A 89 9.88 18.22 9.47
C ILE A 89 10.36 19.65 9.21
N GLN A 90 9.82 20.59 9.96
CA GLN A 90 10.32 21.97 10.07
C GLN A 90 11.08 22.14 11.40
N GLY A 91 11.80 21.10 11.85
CA GLY A 91 12.47 21.01 13.15
C GLY A 91 13.61 19.98 13.18
N GLU A 92 14.33 19.87 14.30
CA GLU A 92 15.40 18.89 14.46
C GLU A 92 14.84 17.46 14.48
N LEU A 93 15.43 16.59 13.67
CA LEU A 93 15.12 15.17 13.65
C LEU A 93 15.42 14.54 15.03
N PRO A 94 14.49 13.74 15.60
CA PRO A 94 14.79 12.92 16.77
C PRO A 94 16.04 12.08 16.52
N ARG A 95 16.92 11.96 17.52
CA ARG A 95 18.23 11.31 17.38
C ARG A 95 18.09 9.85 16.95
N GLU A 96 16.98 9.22 17.31
CA GLU A 96 16.57 7.87 16.97
C GLU A 96 16.32 7.71 15.46
N ALA A 97 15.81 8.75 14.78
CA ALA A 97 15.56 8.74 13.34
C ALA A 97 16.82 8.86 12.47
N LYS A 98 18.00 9.08 13.09
CA LYS A 98 19.30 9.06 12.40
C LYS A 98 19.91 7.66 12.32
N MET A 99 19.54 6.74 13.22
CA MET A 99 20.22 5.44 13.34
C MET A 99 19.76 4.39 12.34
N ASP A 100 18.53 4.47 11.83
CA ASP A 100 17.94 3.48 10.91
C ASP A 100 17.90 3.94 9.44
N ARG A 101 18.67 4.96 9.07
CA ARG A 101 18.74 5.42 7.67
C ARG A 101 19.58 4.48 6.82
N ALA A 102 18.98 3.39 6.37
CA ALA A 102 19.51 2.68 5.21
C ALA A 102 19.31 3.57 3.98
N PRO A 103 20.37 3.91 3.21
CA PRO A 103 20.22 4.66 1.97
C PRO A 103 19.30 3.88 1.04
N PHE A 104 18.21 4.52 0.59
CA PHE A 104 17.20 3.86 -0.23
C PHE A 104 17.67 3.80 -1.68
N THR A 105 18.67 2.97 -1.98
CA THR A 105 19.18 2.88 -3.36
C THR A 105 18.06 2.47 -4.33
N SER A 106 18.11 2.95 -5.57
CA SER A 106 17.17 2.57 -6.64
C SER A 106 17.03 1.04 -6.84
N ARG A 107 18.04 0.25 -6.47
CA ARG A 107 17.98 -1.23 -6.42
C ARG A 107 16.96 -1.74 -5.38
N SER A 108 16.81 -1.04 -4.26
CA SER A 108 15.84 -1.34 -3.20
C SER A 108 14.40 -1.19 -3.67
N PHE A 109 14.12 -0.33 -4.66
CA PHE A 109 12.78 -0.19 -5.24
C PHE A 109 12.35 -1.43 -6.03
N ASN A 110 13.23 -2.00 -6.86
CA ASN A 110 12.94 -3.24 -7.57
C ASN A 110 12.82 -4.43 -6.61
N ALA A 111 13.68 -4.48 -5.59
CA ALA A 111 13.57 -5.47 -4.52
C ALA A 111 12.23 -5.33 -3.77
N PHE A 112 11.71 -4.11 -3.61
CA PHE A 112 10.41 -3.84 -3.00
C PHE A 112 9.24 -4.29 -3.87
N VAL A 113 9.23 -4.00 -5.17
CA VAL A 113 8.19 -4.53 -6.08
C VAL A 113 8.17 -6.05 -6.01
N HIS A 114 9.34 -6.67 -5.96
CA HIS A 114 9.48 -8.10 -5.70
C HIS A 114 8.98 -8.50 -4.31
N TYR A 115 9.27 -7.74 -3.25
CA TYR A 115 8.85 -8.05 -1.89
C TYR A 115 7.34 -7.91 -1.69
N VAL A 116 6.69 -6.90 -2.29
CA VAL A 116 5.23 -6.77 -2.32
C VAL A 116 4.63 -7.90 -3.12
N TRP A 117 5.22 -8.22 -4.27
CA TRP A 117 4.77 -9.34 -5.07
C TRP A 117 4.87 -10.65 -4.30
N ILE A 118 5.99 -10.89 -3.62
CA ILE A 118 6.22 -12.07 -2.76
C ILE A 118 5.22 -12.07 -1.60
N ASN A 119 5.04 -10.96 -0.88
CA ASN A 119 4.09 -10.89 0.22
C ASN A 119 2.63 -11.01 -0.20
N MET A 120 2.25 -10.46 -1.36
CA MET A 120 0.93 -10.70 -1.95
C MET A 120 0.77 -12.17 -2.34
N SER A 121 1.81 -12.76 -2.93
CA SER A 121 1.81 -14.17 -3.32
C SER A 121 1.73 -15.09 -2.10
N THR A 122 2.46 -14.78 -1.03
CA THR A 122 2.45 -15.57 0.22
C THR A 122 1.19 -15.33 1.02
N CYS A 123 0.59 -14.13 1.02
CA CYS A 123 -0.76 -13.90 1.55
C CYS A 123 -1.78 -14.74 0.79
N CYS A 124 -1.71 -14.76 -0.55
CA CYS A 124 -2.60 -15.58 -1.37
C CYS A 124 -2.42 -17.09 -1.11
N SER A 125 -1.18 -17.56 -0.89
CA SER A 125 -0.90 -18.94 -0.49
C SER A 125 -1.32 -19.25 0.95
N ARG A 126 -1.14 -18.32 1.91
CA ARG A 126 -1.53 -18.53 3.31
C ARG A 126 -3.03 -18.47 3.51
N GLU A 127 -3.75 -17.61 2.79
CA GLU A 127 -5.21 -17.54 2.84
C GLU A 127 -5.84 -18.77 2.18
N SER A 128 -5.28 -19.30 1.08
CA SER A 128 -5.68 -20.64 0.59
C SER A 128 -5.51 -21.72 1.67
N TRP A 129 -4.47 -21.63 2.51
CA TRP A 129 -4.27 -22.55 3.62
C TRP A 129 -5.19 -22.31 4.83
N LEU A 130 -5.49 -21.05 5.17
CA LEU A 130 -6.34 -20.69 6.32
C LEU A 130 -7.82 -20.88 6.03
N VAL A 131 -8.29 -20.51 4.83
CA VAL A 131 -9.67 -20.75 4.38
C VAL A 131 -9.93 -22.25 4.33
N ASN A 132 -8.97 -23.04 3.83
CA ASN A 132 -9.07 -24.49 3.84
C ASN A 132 -9.09 -25.05 5.28
N ARG A 133 -8.29 -24.52 6.22
CA ARG A 133 -8.35 -24.93 7.64
C ARG A 133 -9.68 -24.60 8.32
N VAL A 134 -10.27 -23.44 8.06
CA VAL A 134 -11.57 -23.07 8.66
C VAL A 134 -12.69 -23.93 8.07
N SER A 135 -12.65 -24.20 6.77
CA SER A 135 -13.56 -25.13 6.10
C SER A 135 -13.44 -26.56 6.66
N ILE A 136 -12.22 -27.09 6.75
CA ILE A 136 -11.94 -28.41 7.31
C ILE A 136 -12.40 -28.51 8.78
N ARG A 137 -12.19 -27.45 9.59
CA ARG A 137 -12.66 -27.42 10.98
C ARG A 137 -14.18 -27.35 11.10
N ARG A 138 -14.89 -26.72 10.16
CA ARG A 138 -16.36 -26.71 10.12
C ARG A 138 -16.92 -28.09 9.76
N GLU A 139 -16.41 -28.74 8.72
CA GLU A 139 -16.81 -30.10 8.34
C GLU A 139 -16.53 -31.11 9.46
N ALA A 140 -15.37 -31.00 10.14
CA ALA A 140 -15.04 -31.87 11.26
C ALA A 140 -16.02 -31.72 12.43
N ARG A 141 -16.52 -30.51 12.70
CA ARG A 141 -17.54 -30.27 13.75
C ARG A 141 -18.92 -30.78 13.36
N GLU A 142 -19.30 -30.70 12.08
CA GLU A 142 -20.58 -31.24 11.61
C GLU A 142 -20.61 -32.77 11.63
N ARG A 143 -19.51 -33.43 11.23
CA ARG A 143 -19.39 -34.90 11.33
C ARG A 143 -19.41 -35.41 12.77
N ALA A 144 -18.92 -34.62 13.73
CA ALA A 144 -18.96 -34.97 15.14
C ALA A 144 -20.36 -34.86 15.77
N ARG A 145 -21.31 -34.14 15.14
CA ARG A 145 -22.71 -34.03 15.61
C ARG A 145 -23.63 -35.14 15.11
N LEU A 146 -23.21 -35.88 14.08
CA LEU A 146 -23.97 -36.95 13.44
C LEU A 146 -23.62 -38.35 13.99
N ARG A 147 -22.76 -38.43 15.00
CA ARG A 147 -22.40 -39.65 15.73
C ARG A 147 -22.86 -39.52 17.17
#